data_AF-A0A959B8T9-F1
#
_entry.id   AF-A0A959B8T9-F1
#
_cell.length_a   1.000
_cell.length_b   1.000
_cell.length_c   1.000
_cell.angle_alpha   90.00
_cell.angle_beta   90.00
_cell.angle_gamma   90.00
#
_symmetry.space_group_name_H-M   'P 1'
#
loop_
_entity.id
_entity.type
_entity.pdbx_description
1 polymer ?
#
loop_
_entity_poly.entity_id
_entity_poly.type
_entity_poly.pdbx_seq_one_letter_code
_entity_poly.pdbx_strand_id
1 'polypeptide(L)'
;MQAQVLNGSISLFTQTQVNNFNYTEVTGYVLINGGPLFNGGDPITDLSPLASLEKVGEFFQIAFVDDTEIILPNLVSVEENGGIFGNTFNITQNPEATILSLPSFTTAYGDIYIQMAKLETIDLPALTAVNATRFTILSNPELTTLNVPNIQTLASWLRIINNDKLTEISSFNNLTNILGSLEIVGNDQLSSITGLSALMTIGGTLRVGQNPQLADCCLFQPLLETPGAVGGTIISANANGCQSISQIFEYCSPCPWETVDIGNPGAGNAYDLGDCETGFTINAGAANNSPGSDNIASITQELCGDFQITTQVASITPNGYAGLMARESGAAGSKMIGVYSNHSSVVRMESRSVTNGPKAMNFFQKPAPYWLKLVRQGNWFYTYYSFNGVNFSFVTAQYLSMNAWKSVWPPSAISRAQQLRLCSAM
;
A
#
# COMPACT_ATOMS: atom_id res chain seq x y z
N MET A 1 -40.47 -2.69 12.68
CA MET A 1 -41.69 -3.54 12.70
C MET A 1 -41.33 -4.88 13.35
N GLN A 2 -42.24 -5.83 13.46
CA GLN A 2 -41.86 -7.20 13.83
C GLN A 2 -41.11 -7.82 12.64
N ALA A 3 -39.97 -8.47 12.89
CA ALA A 3 -39.16 -9.10 11.84
C ALA A 3 -39.98 -10.14 11.07
N GLN A 4 -39.94 -10.08 9.74
CA GLN A 4 -40.63 -11.05 8.87
C GLN A 4 -39.60 -11.78 8.02
N VAL A 5 -39.63 -13.11 8.11
CA VAL A 5 -38.75 -14.01 7.36
C VAL A 5 -39.53 -14.63 6.21
N LEU A 6 -39.11 -14.39 4.98
CA LEU A 6 -39.62 -15.10 3.81
C LEU A 6 -38.88 -16.43 3.67
N ASN A 7 -39.60 -17.53 3.87
CA ASN A 7 -39.09 -18.87 3.61
C ASN A 7 -39.16 -19.16 2.11
N GLY A 8 -38.01 -19.20 1.44
CA GLY A 8 -37.88 -19.30 -0.01
C GLY A 8 -37.36 -18.00 -0.64
N SER A 9 -37.54 -17.88 -1.96
CA SER A 9 -36.99 -16.79 -2.78
C SER A 9 -38.06 -15.81 -3.27
N ILE A 10 -37.64 -14.60 -3.64
CA ILE A 10 -38.52 -13.55 -4.18
C ILE A 10 -37.98 -12.98 -5.50
N SER A 11 -38.90 -12.59 -6.38
CA SER A 11 -38.59 -11.80 -7.58
C SER A 11 -39.47 -10.55 -7.61
N LEU A 12 -38.83 -9.40 -7.81
CA LEU A 12 -39.44 -8.06 -7.84
C LEU A 12 -39.15 -7.45 -9.21
N PHE A 13 -40.19 -7.31 -10.04
CA PHE A 13 -40.11 -6.79 -11.40
C PHE A 13 -40.71 -5.38 -11.54
N THR A 14 -41.51 -4.94 -10.56
CA THR A 14 -42.25 -3.68 -10.63
C THR A 14 -42.16 -2.87 -9.34
N GLN A 15 -42.32 -1.54 -9.41
CA GLN A 15 -42.31 -0.68 -8.22
C GLN A 15 -43.42 -1.06 -7.23
N THR A 16 -44.60 -1.46 -7.72
CA THR A 16 -45.68 -2.00 -6.89
C THR A 16 -45.25 -3.23 -6.09
N GLN A 17 -44.39 -4.09 -6.64
CA GLN A 17 -43.86 -5.24 -5.89
C GLN A 17 -42.83 -4.83 -4.84
N VAL A 18 -41.95 -3.88 -5.17
CA VAL A 18 -40.97 -3.30 -4.22
C VAL A 18 -41.69 -2.59 -3.06
N ASN A 19 -42.70 -1.78 -3.34
CA ASN A 19 -43.52 -1.08 -2.34
C ASN A 19 -44.28 -2.00 -1.37
N ASN A 20 -44.50 -3.28 -1.74
CA ASN A 20 -45.13 -4.29 -0.88
C ASN A 20 -44.11 -5.16 -0.13
N PHE A 21 -42.81 -4.94 -0.31
CA PHE A 21 -41.77 -5.63 0.43
C PHE A 21 -41.81 -5.24 1.92
N ASN A 22 -41.77 -6.24 2.80
CA ASN A 22 -41.89 -6.04 4.25
C ASN A 22 -41.02 -7.02 5.08
N TYR A 23 -40.06 -7.67 4.43
CA TYR A 23 -39.21 -8.69 5.02
C TYR A 23 -37.93 -8.10 5.62
N THR A 24 -37.40 -8.78 6.64
CA THR A 24 -36.06 -8.55 7.19
C THR A 24 -35.08 -9.64 6.76
N GLU A 25 -35.57 -10.83 6.44
CA GLU A 25 -34.77 -11.95 5.93
C GLU A 25 -35.49 -12.67 4.78
N VAL A 26 -34.74 -13.07 3.76
CA VAL A 26 -35.20 -13.95 2.68
C VAL A 26 -34.28 -15.18 2.64
N THR A 27 -34.80 -16.37 2.92
CA THR A 27 -33.93 -17.56 3.11
C THR A 27 -33.40 -18.16 1.80
N GLY A 28 -34.02 -17.80 0.67
CA GLY A 28 -33.54 -18.08 -0.67
C GLY A 28 -32.92 -16.84 -1.33
N TYR A 29 -33.12 -16.68 -2.63
CA TYR A 29 -32.60 -15.53 -3.39
C TYR A 29 -33.54 -14.31 -3.38
N VAL A 30 -32.97 -13.14 -3.64
CA VAL A 30 -33.71 -11.91 -4.01
C VAL A 30 -33.28 -11.47 -5.40
N LEU A 31 -34.22 -11.45 -6.35
CA LEU A 31 -34.01 -10.98 -7.71
C LEU A 31 -34.84 -9.72 -7.95
N ILE A 32 -34.18 -8.58 -8.14
CA ILE A 32 -34.81 -7.31 -8.54
C ILE A 32 -34.44 -7.04 -10.00
N ASN A 33 -35.44 -6.95 -10.88
CA ASN A 33 -35.24 -6.74 -12.31
C ASN A 33 -36.31 -5.81 -12.89
N GLY A 34 -36.02 -4.51 -12.93
CA GLY A 34 -36.95 -3.48 -13.42
C GLY A 34 -37.08 -3.39 -14.94
N GLY A 35 -36.51 -4.33 -15.70
CA GLY A 35 -36.38 -4.24 -17.15
C GLY A 35 -37.73 -4.21 -17.91
N PRO A 36 -37.80 -3.52 -19.07
CA PRO A 36 -39.05 -3.25 -19.79
C PRO A 36 -39.75 -4.48 -20.38
N LEU A 37 -39.13 -5.66 -20.34
CA LEU A 37 -39.75 -6.95 -20.69
C LEU A 37 -40.53 -7.57 -19.53
N PHE A 38 -40.30 -7.12 -18.30
CA PHE A 38 -40.83 -7.73 -17.07
C PHE A 38 -41.66 -6.74 -16.22
N ASN A 39 -41.35 -5.44 -16.27
CA ASN A 39 -41.96 -4.44 -15.39
C ASN A 39 -43.44 -4.11 -15.70
N GLY A 40 -43.98 -4.55 -16.84
CA GLY A 40 -45.39 -4.33 -17.21
C GLY A 40 -45.81 -2.86 -17.38
N GLY A 41 -44.87 -1.92 -17.45
CA GLY A 41 -45.12 -0.47 -17.44
C GLY A 41 -45.03 0.20 -16.06
N ASP A 42 -44.61 -0.53 -15.02
CA ASP A 42 -44.42 -0.04 -13.63
C ASP A 42 -42.92 -0.16 -13.24
N PRO A 43 -42.03 0.67 -13.85
CA PRO A 43 -40.58 0.58 -13.66
C PRO A 43 -40.17 0.86 -12.23
N ILE A 44 -39.11 0.18 -11.76
CA ILE A 44 -38.58 0.35 -10.40
C ILE A 44 -37.71 1.61 -10.36
N THR A 45 -38.11 2.60 -9.56
CA THR A 45 -37.45 3.91 -9.40
C THR A 45 -37.10 4.24 -7.94
N ASP A 46 -37.49 3.40 -6.98
CA ASP A 46 -37.27 3.62 -5.54
C ASP A 46 -37.10 2.27 -4.81
N LEU A 47 -35.90 1.98 -4.36
CA LEU A 47 -35.55 0.79 -3.58
C LEU A 47 -35.63 1.01 -2.06
N SER A 48 -35.98 2.20 -1.58
CA SER A 48 -36.09 2.49 -0.15
C SER A 48 -37.07 1.59 0.64
N PRO A 49 -38.14 0.99 0.06
CA PRO A 49 -38.92 -0.04 0.75
C PRO A 49 -38.12 -1.28 1.14
N LEU A 50 -37.00 -1.57 0.47
CA LEU A 50 -36.10 -2.68 0.80
C LEU A 50 -35.20 -2.37 2.01
N ALA A 51 -35.25 -1.16 2.57
CA ALA A 51 -34.37 -0.76 3.67
C ALA A 51 -34.54 -1.58 4.96
N SER A 52 -35.59 -2.41 5.08
CA SER A 52 -35.71 -3.38 6.18
C SER A 52 -34.93 -4.68 5.98
N LEU A 53 -34.42 -4.97 4.78
CA LEU A 53 -33.73 -6.21 4.47
C LEU A 53 -32.36 -6.27 5.17
N GLU A 54 -32.21 -7.24 6.08
CA GLU A 54 -30.99 -7.51 6.85
C GLU A 54 -30.19 -8.68 6.26
N LYS A 55 -30.86 -9.68 5.68
CA LYS A 55 -30.21 -10.94 5.26
C LYS A 55 -30.85 -11.61 4.04
N VAL A 56 -29.99 -12.21 3.20
CA VAL A 56 -30.35 -13.04 2.03
C VAL A 56 -29.64 -14.40 2.14
N GLY A 57 -30.34 -15.51 1.89
CA GLY A 57 -29.79 -16.86 2.08
C GLY A 57 -29.16 -17.51 0.84
N GLU A 58 -29.50 -17.04 -0.37
CA GLU A 58 -28.83 -17.39 -1.63
C GLU A 58 -28.31 -16.12 -2.32
N PHE A 59 -28.40 -16.00 -3.65
CA PHE A 59 -27.91 -14.84 -4.39
C PHE A 59 -28.79 -13.60 -4.19
N PHE A 60 -28.18 -12.43 -4.35
CA PHE A 60 -28.86 -11.13 -4.38
C PHE A 60 -28.54 -10.43 -5.70
N GLN A 61 -29.56 -9.97 -6.43
CA GLN A 61 -29.39 -9.24 -7.67
C GLN A 61 -30.28 -7.99 -7.74
N ILE A 62 -29.70 -6.86 -8.16
CA ILE A 62 -30.42 -5.68 -8.64
C ILE A 62 -29.96 -5.38 -10.07
N ALA A 63 -30.88 -5.44 -11.03
CA ALA A 63 -30.61 -5.03 -12.40
C ALA A 63 -31.76 -4.25 -13.06
N PHE A 64 -31.42 -3.42 -14.03
CA PHE A 64 -32.36 -2.62 -14.82
C PHE A 64 -33.36 -1.80 -14.00
N VAL A 65 -32.95 -1.23 -12.86
CA VAL A 65 -33.75 -0.25 -12.11
C VAL A 65 -33.32 1.18 -12.44
N ASP A 66 -34.28 2.09 -12.45
CA ASP A 66 -34.11 3.53 -12.75
C ASP A 66 -33.98 4.37 -11.45
N ASP A 67 -33.70 3.72 -10.31
CA ASP A 67 -33.34 4.38 -9.05
C ASP A 67 -31.93 4.99 -9.15
N THR A 68 -31.78 6.21 -8.63
CA THR A 68 -30.52 6.97 -8.62
C THR A 68 -29.59 6.60 -7.46
N GLU A 69 -30.10 6.09 -6.35
CA GLU A 69 -29.32 5.83 -5.13
C GLU A 69 -29.62 4.45 -4.53
N ILE A 70 -28.81 3.44 -4.86
CA ILE A 70 -28.99 2.08 -4.35
C ILE A 70 -28.45 2.02 -2.90
N ILE A 71 -29.31 2.32 -1.94
CA ILE A 71 -28.98 2.36 -0.52
C ILE A 71 -29.78 1.28 0.23
N LEU A 72 -29.09 0.27 0.77
CA LEU A 72 -29.67 -0.79 1.61
C LEU A 72 -29.03 -0.70 3.01
N PRO A 73 -29.53 0.19 3.89
CA PRO A 73 -28.79 0.59 5.09
C PRO A 73 -28.60 -0.54 6.10
N ASN A 74 -29.52 -1.51 6.14
CA ASN A 74 -29.53 -2.60 7.10
C ASN A 74 -29.02 -3.94 6.54
N LEU A 75 -28.71 -4.07 5.25
CA LEU A 75 -28.27 -5.34 4.67
C LEU A 75 -26.91 -5.75 5.25
N VAL A 76 -26.87 -6.84 6.01
CA VAL A 76 -25.69 -7.35 6.73
C VAL A 76 -24.98 -8.46 5.96
N SER A 77 -25.74 -9.40 5.39
CA SER A 77 -25.16 -10.59 4.72
C SER A 77 -25.96 -11.09 3.51
N VAL A 78 -25.22 -11.69 2.57
CA VAL A 78 -25.72 -12.55 1.49
C VAL A 78 -24.96 -13.87 1.58
N GLU A 79 -25.67 -14.94 1.92
CA GLU A 79 -25.13 -16.22 2.41
C GLU A 79 -25.17 -17.37 1.37
N GLU A 80 -24.74 -18.56 1.79
CA GLU A 80 -24.60 -19.75 0.93
C GLU A 80 -25.66 -20.83 1.25
N ASN A 81 -26.64 -20.95 0.36
CA ASN A 81 -27.53 -22.13 0.25
C ASN A 81 -27.40 -22.86 -1.10
N GLY A 82 -26.23 -22.77 -1.75
CA GLY A 82 -25.89 -23.63 -2.90
C GLY A 82 -26.66 -23.33 -4.21
N GLY A 83 -26.89 -22.05 -4.49
CA GLY A 83 -27.65 -21.60 -5.67
C GLY A 83 -27.05 -22.03 -7.01
N ILE A 84 -27.91 -22.39 -7.97
CA ILE A 84 -27.53 -23.02 -9.27
C ILE A 84 -26.62 -22.16 -10.15
N PHE A 85 -26.58 -20.84 -9.92
CA PHE A 85 -25.76 -19.88 -10.67
C PHE A 85 -24.45 -19.50 -9.96
N GLY A 86 -24.18 -20.09 -8.79
CA GLY A 86 -23.16 -19.64 -7.85
C GLY A 86 -23.67 -18.55 -6.92
N ASN A 87 -23.14 -18.50 -5.70
CA ASN A 87 -23.45 -17.44 -4.74
C ASN A 87 -22.93 -16.11 -5.32
N THR A 88 -23.80 -15.09 -5.41
CA THR A 88 -23.48 -13.83 -6.10
C THR A 88 -24.22 -12.66 -5.45
N PHE A 89 -23.51 -11.56 -5.21
CA PHE A 89 -24.05 -10.23 -4.96
C PHE A 89 -23.85 -9.39 -6.23
N ASN A 90 -24.89 -9.27 -7.05
CA ASN A 90 -24.82 -8.68 -8.39
C ASN A 90 -25.59 -7.35 -8.46
N ILE A 91 -24.91 -6.25 -8.76
CA ILE A 91 -25.56 -4.98 -9.06
C ILE A 91 -25.09 -4.48 -10.44
N THR A 92 -25.98 -4.63 -11.42
CA THR A 92 -25.65 -4.55 -12.85
C THR A 92 -26.67 -3.76 -13.65
N GLN A 93 -26.22 -2.99 -14.65
CA GLN A 93 -27.08 -2.44 -15.71
C GLN A 93 -28.25 -1.56 -15.20
N ASN A 94 -28.09 -0.92 -14.03
CA ASN A 94 -28.99 0.13 -13.55
C ASN A 94 -28.51 1.45 -14.19
N PRO A 95 -29.25 2.08 -15.11
CA PRO A 95 -28.74 3.18 -15.93
C PRO A 95 -28.64 4.51 -15.19
N GLU A 96 -29.46 4.73 -14.16
CA GLU A 96 -29.55 6.01 -13.45
C GLU A 96 -28.78 6.04 -12.11
N ALA A 97 -28.37 4.89 -11.59
CA ALA A 97 -27.71 4.77 -10.29
C ALA A 97 -26.32 5.42 -10.26
N THR A 98 -26.16 6.46 -9.43
CA THR A 98 -24.88 7.17 -9.18
C THR A 98 -24.21 6.74 -7.86
N ILE A 99 -24.99 6.22 -6.91
CA ILE A 99 -24.51 5.77 -5.60
C ILE A 99 -24.91 4.31 -5.34
N LEU A 100 -23.97 3.55 -4.78
CA LEU A 100 -24.23 2.28 -4.09
C LEU A 100 -23.66 2.37 -2.67
N SER A 101 -24.52 2.35 -1.64
CA SER A 101 -24.08 2.37 -0.23
C SER A 101 -24.76 1.26 0.57
N LEU A 102 -23.95 0.40 1.18
CA LEU A 102 -24.38 -0.73 2.02
C LEU A 102 -23.65 -0.66 3.38
N PRO A 103 -23.98 0.33 4.24
CA PRO A 103 -23.18 0.67 5.41
C PRO A 103 -23.09 -0.43 6.48
N SER A 104 -24.07 -1.35 6.52
CA SER A 104 -24.07 -2.50 7.43
C SER A 104 -23.50 -3.79 6.82
N PHE A 105 -23.11 -3.79 5.54
CA PHE A 105 -22.82 -5.00 4.79
C PHE A 105 -21.44 -5.57 5.13
N THR A 106 -21.43 -6.69 5.86
CA THR A 106 -20.20 -7.32 6.37
C THR A 106 -19.70 -8.47 5.50
N THR A 107 -20.61 -9.25 4.94
CA THR A 107 -20.31 -10.61 4.45
C THR A 107 -21.05 -10.93 3.16
N ALA A 108 -20.29 -11.20 2.09
CA ALA A 108 -20.80 -11.73 0.83
C ALA A 108 -20.12 -13.07 0.52
N TYR A 109 -20.92 -14.13 0.42
CA TYR A 109 -20.46 -15.43 -0.07
C TYR A 109 -20.43 -15.42 -1.61
N GLY A 110 -19.29 -15.75 -2.20
CA GLY A 110 -19.13 -15.76 -3.66
C GLY A 110 -19.00 -14.37 -4.30
N ASP A 111 -19.56 -14.18 -5.49
CA ASP A 111 -19.16 -13.10 -6.39
C ASP A 111 -19.84 -11.76 -6.07
N ILE A 112 -19.10 -10.79 -5.56
CA ILE A 112 -19.48 -9.37 -5.61
C ILE A 112 -19.16 -8.87 -7.03
N TYR A 113 -20.18 -8.46 -7.78
CA TYR A 113 -20.05 -7.94 -9.15
C TYR A 113 -20.80 -6.61 -9.30
N ILE A 114 -20.08 -5.55 -9.67
CA ILE A 114 -20.61 -4.18 -9.77
C ILE A 114 -20.26 -3.57 -11.13
N GLN A 115 -21.30 -3.25 -11.92
CA GLN A 115 -21.19 -2.65 -13.26
C GLN A 115 -22.42 -1.76 -13.56
N MET A 116 -22.28 -0.45 -13.39
CA MET A 116 -23.32 0.56 -13.62
C MET A 116 -22.73 1.80 -14.31
N ALA A 117 -23.42 2.30 -15.33
CA ALA A 117 -22.85 3.26 -16.28
C ALA A 117 -22.64 4.67 -15.73
N LYS A 118 -23.39 5.07 -14.69
CA LYS A 118 -23.30 6.39 -14.03
C LYS A 118 -22.79 6.34 -12.59
N LEU A 119 -22.32 5.17 -12.13
CA LEU A 119 -21.92 4.98 -10.74
C LEU A 119 -20.68 5.81 -10.40
N GLU A 120 -20.85 6.83 -9.56
CA GLU A 120 -19.79 7.72 -9.08
C GLU A 120 -19.16 7.20 -7.77
N THR A 121 -19.95 6.52 -6.92
CA THR A 121 -19.55 6.10 -5.56
C THR A 121 -19.97 4.66 -5.22
N ILE A 122 -19.00 3.86 -4.74
CA ILE A 122 -19.21 2.58 -4.05
C ILE A 122 -18.80 2.73 -2.58
N ASP A 123 -19.74 2.53 -1.66
CA ASP A 123 -19.55 2.69 -0.21
C ASP A 123 -19.95 1.42 0.56
N LEU A 124 -18.95 0.62 0.94
CA LEU A 124 -19.10 -0.68 1.63
C LEU A 124 -18.23 -0.72 2.91
N PRO A 125 -18.42 0.22 3.86
CA PRO A 125 -17.49 0.45 4.96
C PRO A 125 -17.36 -0.73 5.92
N ALA A 126 -18.43 -1.52 6.11
CA ALA A 126 -18.45 -2.67 7.01
C ALA A 126 -17.89 -3.97 6.39
N LEU A 127 -17.58 -4.00 5.09
CA LEU A 127 -17.28 -5.23 4.37
C LEU A 127 -15.90 -5.79 4.76
N THR A 128 -15.89 -6.97 5.37
CA THR A 128 -14.67 -7.69 5.80
C THR A 128 -14.31 -8.86 4.88
N ALA A 129 -15.30 -9.40 4.16
CA ALA A 129 -15.24 -10.49 3.18
C ALA A 129 -14.64 -11.82 3.65
N VAL A 130 -15.38 -12.93 3.47
CA VAL A 130 -15.01 -14.26 3.94
C VAL A 130 -15.49 -15.33 2.96
N ASN A 131 -14.60 -16.25 2.59
CA ASN A 131 -14.82 -17.49 1.82
C ASN A 131 -15.41 -17.38 0.39
N ALA A 132 -14.73 -18.04 -0.54
CA ALA A 132 -15.01 -18.07 -2.00
C ALA A 132 -15.09 -16.71 -2.73
N THR A 133 -15.07 -15.57 -2.02
CA THR A 133 -15.38 -14.24 -2.57
C THR A 133 -14.51 -13.85 -3.76
N ARG A 134 -15.15 -13.51 -4.89
CA ARG A 134 -14.59 -12.68 -5.97
C ARG A 134 -15.14 -11.28 -5.80
N PHE A 135 -14.33 -10.25 -6.01
CA PHE A 135 -14.78 -8.87 -6.05
C PHE A 135 -14.41 -8.28 -7.41
N THR A 136 -15.42 -8.02 -8.24
CA THR A 136 -15.28 -7.40 -9.57
C THR A 136 -15.99 -6.06 -9.62
N ILE A 137 -15.22 -5.00 -9.88
CA ILE A 137 -15.69 -3.65 -10.17
C ILE A 137 -15.30 -3.38 -11.63
N LEU A 138 -16.25 -3.53 -12.56
CA LEU A 138 -16.00 -3.53 -14.00
C LEU A 138 -16.87 -2.50 -14.73
N SER A 139 -16.26 -1.68 -15.58
CA SER A 139 -16.98 -0.78 -16.52
C SER A 139 -17.94 0.19 -15.82
N ASN A 140 -17.44 0.85 -14.77
CA ASN A 140 -18.10 1.99 -14.10
C ASN A 140 -17.31 3.27 -14.48
N PRO A 141 -17.51 3.84 -15.68
CA PRO A 141 -16.62 4.88 -16.22
C PRO A 141 -16.68 6.18 -15.39
N GLU A 142 -17.79 6.44 -14.71
CA GLU A 142 -18.00 7.61 -13.86
C GLU A 142 -17.44 7.44 -12.42
N LEU A 143 -16.95 6.26 -12.05
CA LEU A 143 -16.56 5.93 -10.68
C LEU A 143 -15.34 6.75 -10.23
N THR A 144 -15.54 7.58 -9.20
CA THR A 144 -14.47 8.37 -8.57
C THR A 144 -14.17 7.89 -7.14
N THR A 145 -15.17 7.37 -6.43
CA THR A 145 -15.08 7.04 -5.01
C THR A 145 -15.31 5.56 -4.76
N LEU A 146 -14.32 4.90 -4.15
CA LEU A 146 -14.41 3.51 -3.71
C LEU A 146 -14.00 3.41 -2.24
N ASN A 147 -14.93 3.02 -1.37
CA ASN A 147 -14.72 2.84 0.07
C ASN A 147 -14.98 1.40 0.51
N VAL A 148 -13.91 0.62 0.62
CA VAL A 148 -13.85 -0.79 1.06
C VAL A 148 -12.63 -0.96 1.96
N PRO A 149 -12.66 -0.47 3.21
CA PRO A 149 -11.45 -0.36 4.03
C PRO A 149 -11.11 -1.65 4.80
N ASN A 150 -12.11 -2.50 5.09
CA ASN A 150 -12.03 -3.52 6.12
C ASN A 150 -11.83 -4.96 5.61
N ILE A 151 -11.74 -5.18 4.29
CA ILE A 151 -11.41 -6.50 3.74
C ILE A 151 -9.98 -6.89 4.14
N GLN A 152 -9.81 -8.08 4.73
CA GLN A 152 -8.51 -8.60 5.14
C GLN A 152 -7.94 -9.67 4.20
N THR A 153 -8.80 -10.45 3.54
CA THR A 153 -8.40 -11.53 2.63
C THR A 153 -9.48 -11.78 1.60
N LEU A 154 -9.10 -12.05 0.35
CA LEU A 154 -10.01 -12.49 -0.70
C LEU A 154 -9.69 -13.92 -1.12
N ALA A 155 -10.69 -14.80 -1.09
CA ALA A 155 -10.51 -16.22 -1.37
C ALA A 155 -10.42 -16.54 -2.87
N SER A 156 -10.77 -15.61 -3.74
CA SER A 156 -10.62 -15.75 -5.19
C SER A 156 -9.96 -14.49 -5.78
N TRP A 157 -10.66 -13.66 -6.55
CA TRP A 157 -10.05 -12.59 -7.34
C TRP A 157 -10.48 -11.19 -6.89
N LEU A 158 -9.58 -10.21 -6.97
CA LEU A 158 -9.91 -8.77 -6.96
C LEU A 158 -9.71 -8.23 -8.37
N ARG A 159 -10.74 -7.58 -8.93
CA ARG A 159 -10.72 -7.02 -10.29
C ARG A 159 -11.27 -5.59 -10.25
N ILE A 160 -10.44 -4.62 -10.66
CA ILE A 160 -10.81 -3.21 -10.78
C ILE A 160 -10.46 -2.82 -12.22
N ILE A 161 -11.47 -2.84 -13.09
CA ILE A 161 -11.27 -2.84 -14.55
C ILE A 161 -12.19 -1.82 -15.25
N ASN A 162 -11.65 -1.02 -16.17
CA ASN A 162 -12.39 -0.02 -16.96
C ASN A 162 -13.24 0.94 -16.10
N ASN A 163 -12.65 1.48 -15.03
CA ASN A 163 -13.30 2.51 -14.21
C ASN A 163 -12.59 3.85 -14.50
N ASP A 164 -12.92 4.42 -15.65
CA ASP A 164 -12.09 5.42 -16.34
C ASP A 164 -11.72 6.64 -15.48
N LYS A 165 -12.66 7.14 -14.65
CA LYS A 165 -12.44 8.29 -13.75
C LYS A 165 -11.84 7.95 -12.38
N LEU A 166 -11.53 6.68 -12.08
CA LEU A 166 -11.00 6.29 -10.77
C LEU A 166 -9.55 6.73 -10.63
N THR A 167 -9.30 7.84 -9.93
CA THR A 167 -7.95 8.44 -9.81
C THR A 167 -7.02 7.69 -8.87
N GLU A 168 -7.56 7.00 -7.87
CA GLU A 168 -6.80 6.25 -6.85
C GLU A 168 -7.53 5.00 -6.36
N ILE A 169 -6.75 3.98 -5.98
CA ILE A 169 -7.21 2.88 -5.11
C ILE A 169 -6.60 3.13 -3.72
N SER A 170 -7.30 3.93 -2.92
CA SER A 170 -7.04 4.18 -1.49
C SER A 170 -7.85 3.27 -0.56
N SER A 171 -8.70 2.40 -1.13
CA SER A 171 -9.36 1.29 -0.44
C SER A 171 -8.45 0.07 -0.24
N PHE A 172 -8.95 -0.92 0.53
CA PHE A 172 -8.28 -2.19 0.81
C PHE A 172 -7.04 -2.12 1.73
N ASN A 173 -6.89 -1.06 2.55
CA ASN A 173 -5.75 -0.85 3.46
C ASN A 173 -5.43 -2.00 4.44
N ASN A 174 -6.38 -2.92 4.67
CA ASN A 174 -6.20 -4.11 5.51
C ASN A 174 -6.02 -5.42 4.72
N LEU A 175 -6.08 -5.38 3.38
CA LEU A 175 -6.04 -6.57 2.51
C LEU A 175 -4.63 -7.13 2.44
N THR A 176 -4.41 -8.23 3.16
CA THR A 176 -3.10 -8.86 3.30
C THR A 176 -2.88 -10.04 2.36
N ASN A 177 -3.94 -10.71 1.90
CA ASN A 177 -3.83 -11.92 1.09
C ASN A 177 -4.94 -11.99 0.03
N ILE A 178 -4.58 -12.33 -1.20
CA ILE A 178 -5.53 -12.71 -2.26
C ILE A 178 -5.16 -14.15 -2.65
N LEU A 179 -6.04 -15.12 -2.44
CA LEU A 179 -5.73 -16.54 -2.72
C LEU A 179 -5.75 -16.87 -4.21
N GLY A 180 -6.37 -16.02 -5.04
CA GLY A 180 -6.28 -16.03 -6.49
C GLY A 180 -5.58 -14.79 -7.06
N SER A 181 -6.09 -14.24 -8.15
CA SER A 181 -5.48 -13.15 -8.92
C SER A 181 -5.91 -11.74 -8.50
N LEU A 182 -5.05 -10.75 -8.75
CA LEU A 182 -5.35 -9.32 -8.72
C LEU A 182 -5.29 -8.77 -10.15
N GLU A 183 -6.36 -8.13 -10.62
CA GLU A 183 -6.39 -7.45 -11.93
C GLU A 183 -6.76 -5.97 -11.76
N ILE A 184 -5.83 -5.06 -12.11
CA ILE A 184 -6.04 -3.61 -12.16
C ILE A 184 -5.78 -3.17 -13.60
N VAL A 185 -6.85 -3.03 -14.40
CA VAL A 185 -6.73 -2.93 -15.87
C VAL A 185 -7.62 -1.86 -16.49
N GLY A 186 -7.06 -0.97 -17.30
CA GLY A 186 -7.88 -0.04 -18.11
C GLY A 186 -8.51 1.11 -17.32
N ASN A 187 -8.00 1.47 -16.14
CA ASN A 187 -8.53 2.58 -15.36
C ASN A 187 -7.78 3.86 -15.77
N ASP A 188 -8.37 4.62 -16.70
CA ASP A 188 -7.63 5.60 -17.51
C ASP A 188 -7.05 6.79 -16.72
N GLN A 189 -7.68 7.22 -15.61
CA GLN A 189 -7.17 8.26 -14.71
C GLN A 189 -6.40 7.71 -13.49
N LEU A 190 -6.24 6.40 -13.34
CA LEU A 190 -5.66 5.78 -12.14
C LEU A 190 -4.16 6.10 -12.02
N SER A 191 -3.81 6.85 -10.99
CA SER A 191 -2.46 7.36 -10.70
C SER A 191 -1.85 6.79 -9.42
N SER A 192 -2.68 6.29 -8.50
CA SER A 192 -2.28 5.81 -7.17
C SER A 192 -2.97 4.50 -6.82
N ILE A 193 -2.24 3.61 -6.15
CA ILE A 193 -2.71 2.29 -5.68
C ILE A 193 -2.37 2.03 -4.21
N THR A 194 -2.05 3.08 -3.45
CA THR A 194 -1.48 3.02 -2.10
C THR A 194 -2.28 2.22 -1.08
N GLY A 195 -3.59 2.08 -1.27
CA GLY A 195 -4.46 1.26 -0.41
C GLY A 195 -4.13 -0.24 -0.45
N LEU A 196 -3.37 -0.72 -1.44
CA LEU A 196 -2.91 -2.11 -1.52
C LEU A 196 -1.58 -2.37 -0.80
N SER A 197 -1.04 -1.38 -0.07
CA SER A 197 0.28 -1.47 0.59
C SER A 197 0.42 -2.53 1.70
N ALA A 198 -0.68 -3.12 2.17
CA ALA A 198 -0.67 -4.22 3.14
C ALA A 198 -0.54 -5.63 2.50
N LEU A 199 -0.54 -5.73 1.17
CA LEU A 199 -0.67 -7.00 0.45
C LEU A 199 0.61 -7.84 0.49
N MET A 200 0.54 -9.01 1.14
CA MET A 200 1.66 -9.95 1.33
C MET A 200 1.64 -11.15 0.39
N THR A 201 0.48 -11.59 -0.13
CA THR A 201 0.38 -12.71 -1.07
C THR A 201 -0.71 -12.56 -2.13
N ILE A 202 -0.44 -13.10 -3.32
CA ILE A 202 -1.36 -13.27 -4.46
C ILE A 202 -1.19 -14.70 -5.02
N GLY A 203 -2.01 -15.66 -4.60
CA GLY A 203 -1.88 -17.07 -5.00
C GLY A 203 -2.06 -17.33 -6.51
N GLY A 204 -2.69 -16.40 -7.23
CA GLY A 204 -2.86 -16.40 -8.68
C GLY A 204 -1.94 -15.42 -9.40
N THR A 205 -2.49 -14.68 -10.37
CA THR A 205 -1.73 -13.71 -11.19
C THR A 205 -1.86 -12.29 -10.64
N LEU A 206 -0.75 -11.57 -10.51
CA LEU A 206 -0.73 -10.11 -10.42
C LEU A 206 -0.77 -9.52 -11.83
N ARG A 207 -1.84 -8.81 -12.19
CA ARG A 207 -1.97 -8.11 -13.48
C ARG A 207 -2.26 -6.63 -13.26
N VAL A 208 -1.32 -5.77 -13.67
CA VAL A 208 -1.48 -4.32 -13.63
C VAL A 208 -1.09 -3.74 -14.99
N GLY A 209 -2.06 -3.23 -15.74
CA GLY A 209 -1.78 -2.74 -17.08
C GLY A 209 -2.87 -1.90 -17.71
N GLN A 210 -2.52 -1.12 -18.73
CA GLN A 210 -3.44 -0.18 -19.37
C GLN A 210 -3.97 0.89 -18.40
N ASN A 211 -3.20 1.29 -17.38
CA ASN A 211 -3.51 2.42 -16.49
C ASN A 211 -2.51 3.55 -16.81
N PRO A 212 -2.77 4.42 -17.80
CA PRO A 212 -1.76 5.29 -18.41
C PRO A 212 -1.25 6.45 -17.52
N GLN A 213 -1.86 6.68 -16.36
CA GLN A 213 -1.37 7.62 -15.34
C GLN A 213 -0.58 6.94 -14.20
N LEU A 214 -0.59 5.60 -14.12
CA LEU A 214 0.01 4.86 -13.00
C LEU A 214 1.52 4.72 -13.19
N ALA A 215 2.28 5.58 -12.51
CA ALA A 215 3.75 5.59 -12.56
C ALA A 215 4.39 4.81 -11.40
N ASP A 216 3.79 4.86 -10.21
CA ASP A 216 4.27 4.17 -9.00
C ASP A 216 3.59 2.81 -8.86
N CYS A 217 4.39 1.74 -8.78
CA CYS A 217 3.96 0.39 -8.46
C CYS A 217 4.85 -0.25 -7.38
N CYS A 218 5.48 0.59 -6.56
CA CYS A 218 6.58 0.20 -5.68
C CYS A 218 6.14 -0.64 -4.47
N LEU A 219 4.87 -0.54 -4.09
CA LEU A 219 4.26 -1.44 -3.10
C LEU A 219 4.29 -2.92 -3.53
N PHE A 220 4.40 -3.22 -4.83
CA PHE A 220 4.50 -4.62 -5.29
C PHE A 220 5.93 -5.18 -5.23
N GLN A 221 6.98 -4.38 -4.99
CA GLN A 221 8.34 -4.93 -4.99
C GLN A 221 8.58 -6.00 -3.90
N PRO A 222 8.22 -5.81 -2.62
CA PRO A 222 8.43 -6.84 -1.59
C PRO A 222 7.66 -8.15 -1.88
N LEU A 223 6.50 -8.01 -2.52
CA LEU A 223 5.66 -9.11 -2.98
C LEU A 223 6.30 -9.88 -4.16
N LEU A 224 7.00 -9.18 -5.06
CA LEU A 224 7.73 -9.78 -6.19
C LEU A 224 9.09 -10.37 -5.79
N GLU A 225 9.72 -9.85 -4.74
CA GLU A 225 10.95 -10.40 -4.15
C GLU A 225 10.71 -11.69 -3.35
N THR A 226 9.52 -11.85 -2.76
CA THR A 226 9.21 -12.98 -1.87
C THR A 226 8.90 -14.26 -2.67
N PRO A 227 9.73 -15.33 -2.58
CA PRO A 227 9.57 -16.51 -3.42
C PRO A 227 8.23 -17.22 -3.19
N GLY A 228 7.43 -17.35 -4.24
CA GLY A 228 6.11 -18.00 -4.20
C GLY A 228 4.98 -17.13 -3.62
N ALA A 229 5.21 -15.86 -3.31
CA ALA A 229 4.16 -14.94 -2.89
C ALA A 229 3.27 -14.45 -4.05
N VAL A 230 3.69 -14.63 -5.31
CA VAL A 230 2.87 -14.43 -6.51
C VAL A 230 2.94 -15.66 -7.41
N GLY A 231 1.79 -16.16 -7.90
CA GLY A 231 1.73 -17.29 -8.85
C GLY A 231 2.15 -16.94 -10.28
N GLY A 232 2.08 -15.67 -10.67
CA GLY A 232 2.63 -15.12 -11.92
C GLY A 232 2.37 -13.61 -12.05
N THR A 233 3.17 -12.88 -12.82
CA THR A 233 3.11 -11.41 -12.87
C THR A 233 3.05 -10.88 -14.31
N ILE A 234 2.14 -9.93 -14.56
CA ILE A 234 1.94 -9.22 -15.83
C ILE A 234 1.84 -7.71 -15.53
N ILE A 235 2.92 -6.98 -15.79
CA ILE A 235 2.97 -5.51 -15.72
C ILE A 235 3.20 -4.97 -17.12
N SER A 236 2.29 -4.13 -17.65
CA SER A 236 2.36 -3.69 -19.05
C SER A 236 1.51 -2.45 -19.36
N ALA A 237 2.04 -1.49 -20.12
CA ALA A 237 1.28 -0.34 -20.62
C ALA A 237 0.63 0.55 -19.54
N ASN A 238 1.35 0.80 -18.44
CA ASN A 238 1.06 1.89 -17.50
C ASN A 238 1.97 3.11 -17.83
N ALA A 239 2.09 4.09 -16.92
CA ALA A 239 3.08 5.16 -17.05
C ALA A 239 4.51 4.69 -16.73
N ASN A 240 5.51 5.51 -17.08
CA ASN A 240 6.92 5.21 -16.83
C ASN A 240 7.22 5.10 -15.33
N GLY A 241 7.82 3.98 -14.92
CA GLY A 241 7.95 3.54 -13.53
C GLY A 241 7.19 2.23 -13.28
N CYS A 242 6.07 2.00 -13.98
CA CYS A 242 5.26 0.77 -13.89
C CYS A 242 4.98 0.14 -15.27
N GLN A 243 5.84 0.31 -16.28
CA GLN A 243 5.61 -0.30 -17.60
C GLN A 243 5.99 -1.78 -17.69
N SER A 244 6.80 -2.28 -16.75
CA SER A 244 7.23 -3.69 -16.68
C SER A 244 7.71 -4.05 -15.28
N ILE A 245 7.91 -5.36 -15.02
CA ILE A 245 8.55 -5.86 -13.81
C ILE A 245 9.97 -5.28 -13.66
N SER A 246 10.72 -5.16 -14.76
CA SER A 246 12.06 -4.55 -14.75
C SER A 246 12.02 -3.08 -14.34
N GLN A 247 11.00 -2.32 -14.74
CA GLN A 247 10.84 -0.94 -14.28
C GLN A 247 10.50 -0.85 -12.79
N ILE A 248 9.72 -1.79 -12.24
CA ILE A 248 9.52 -1.82 -10.78
C ILE A 248 10.89 -1.99 -10.09
N PHE A 249 11.70 -2.99 -10.46
CA PHE A 249 13.03 -3.15 -9.85
C PHE A 249 14.02 -2.00 -10.14
N GLU A 250 13.84 -1.24 -11.22
CA GLU A 250 14.66 -0.07 -11.57
C GLU A 250 14.27 1.20 -10.78
N TYR A 251 12.97 1.46 -10.59
CA TYR A 251 12.44 2.70 -10.01
C TYR A 251 11.97 2.58 -8.55
N CYS A 252 11.65 1.37 -8.09
CA CYS A 252 11.04 1.10 -6.77
C CYS A 252 11.98 0.45 -5.75
N SER A 253 13.20 0.15 -6.17
CA SER A 253 14.26 -0.27 -5.28
C SER A 253 14.46 0.77 -4.17
N PRO A 254 15.04 0.40 -3.00
CA PRO A 254 15.64 1.41 -2.13
C PRO A 254 16.73 2.25 -2.85
N CYS A 255 17.21 1.82 -4.02
CA CYS A 255 17.80 2.69 -5.03
C CYS A 255 16.71 3.55 -5.72
N PRO A 256 16.77 4.89 -5.69
CA PRO A 256 18.00 5.66 -5.84
C PRO A 256 18.71 5.99 -4.52
N TRP A 257 19.85 5.32 -4.33
CA TRP A 257 20.85 5.72 -3.34
C TRP A 257 21.62 6.92 -3.91
N GLU A 258 21.04 8.11 -3.78
CA GLU A 258 21.68 9.34 -4.18
C GLU A 258 23.00 9.56 -3.45
N THR A 259 24.06 9.58 -4.23
CA THR A 259 25.34 10.17 -3.89
C THR A 259 25.15 11.66 -3.47
N VAL A 260 25.65 12.09 -2.28
CA VAL A 260 25.59 13.47 -1.72
C VAL A 260 26.87 13.85 -0.94
N ASP A 261 27.54 14.97 -1.26
CA ASP A 261 28.59 15.56 -0.39
C ASP A 261 28.00 16.54 0.62
N ILE A 262 28.48 16.50 1.86
CA ILE A 262 28.10 17.40 2.94
C ILE A 262 29.32 18.20 3.41
N GLY A 263 29.19 19.52 3.39
CA GLY A 263 30.21 20.47 3.83
C GLY A 263 31.41 20.51 2.89
N ASN A 264 32.61 20.25 3.39
CA ASN A 264 33.82 20.17 2.56
C ASN A 264 34.60 18.86 2.83
N PRO A 265 34.17 17.73 2.23
CA PRO A 265 34.84 16.43 2.34
C PRO A 265 36.16 16.31 1.56
N GLY A 266 36.69 17.41 1.01
CA GLY A 266 37.96 17.44 0.27
C GLY A 266 37.82 17.09 -1.21
N ALA A 267 38.93 17.14 -1.93
CA ALA A 267 39.00 16.81 -3.35
C ALA A 267 39.39 15.34 -3.56
N GLY A 268 38.91 14.73 -4.65
CA GLY A 268 39.26 13.35 -5.02
C GLY A 268 38.31 12.27 -4.48
N ASN A 269 37.16 12.65 -3.91
CA ASN A 269 36.05 11.72 -3.71
C ASN A 269 35.65 11.08 -5.06
N ALA A 270 35.36 9.78 -5.08
CA ALA A 270 35.07 9.02 -6.30
C ALA A 270 34.01 7.96 -6.05
N TYR A 271 33.24 7.56 -7.08
CA TYR A 271 31.90 6.98 -6.92
C TYR A 271 31.64 5.71 -7.71
N ASP A 272 30.82 4.86 -7.12
CA ASP A 272 30.25 3.63 -7.64
C ASP A 272 29.19 3.20 -6.61
N LEU A 273 27.98 2.93 -7.11
CA LEU A 273 26.81 2.63 -6.29
C LEU A 273 26.54 1.13 -6.21
N GLY A 274 27.14 0.31 -7.10
CA GLY A 274 26.77 -1.09 -7.25
C GLY A 274 25.25 -1.30 -7.33
N ASP A 275 24.81 -2.37 -6.68
CA ASP A 275 23.43 -2.62 -6.28
C ASP A 275 23.39 -3.19 -4.85
N CYS A 276 22.23 -3.67 -4.39
CA CYS A 276 22.06 -4.25 -3.06
C CYS A 276 22.74 -5.62 -2.87
N GLU A 277 23.17 -6.30 -3.94
CA GLU A 277 23.90 -7.57 -3.89
C GLU A 277 25.42 -7.36 -3.97
N THR A 278 25.90 -6.49 -4.87
CA THR A 278 27.33 -6.16 -4.99
C THR A 278 27.82 -5.27 -3.86
N GLY A 279 26.92 -4.46 -3.30
CA GLY A 279 27.22 -3.46 -2.27
C GLY A 279 27.92 -2.22 -2.79
N PHE A 280 28.08 -1.25 -1.88
CA PHE A 280 28.55 0.10 -2.17
C PHE A 280 30.02 0.25 -1.76
N THR A 281 30.92 0.47 -2.71
CA THR A 281 32.29 0.90 -2.39
C THR A 281 32.30 2.34 -1.83
N ILE A 282 33.35 2.77 -1.13
CA ILE A 282 33.50 4.12 -0.55
C ILE A 282 34.93 4.66 -0.77
N ASN A 283 35.07 5.93 -1.20
CA ASN A 283 36.34 6.65 -1.25
C ASN A 283 36.10 8.15 -0.98
N ALA A 284 36.85 8.74 -0.06
CA ALA A 284 36.70 10.13 0.41
C ALA A 284 38.07 10.80 0.58
N GLY A 285 38.19 12.06 0.13
CA GLY A 285 39.44 12.83 0.05
C GLY A 285 39.90 13.47 1.35
N ALA A 286 39.04 13.54 2.38
CA ALA A 286 39.40 14.06 3.71
C ALA A 286 38.69 13.32 4.85
N ALA A 287 39.22 13.45 6.06
CA ALA A 287 38.71 12.77 7.25
C ALA A 287 37.77 13.65 8.11
N ASN A 288 36.56 13.15 8.39
CA ASN A 288 35.55 13.81 9.23
C ASN A 288 35.82 13.65 10.74
N ASN A 289 36.98 14.12 11.21
CA ASN A 289 37.43 13.92 12.60
C ASN A 289 37.10 15.07 13.58
N SER A 290 36.45 16.14 13.11
CA SER A 290 36.08 17.29 13.94
C SER A 290 34.66 17.17 14.51
N PRO A 291 34.44 17.50 15.80
CA PRO A 291 33.10 17.62 16.37
C PRO A 291 32.26 18.74 15.71
N GLY A 292 32.92 19.81 15.25
CA GLY A 292 32.29 21.05 14.82
C GLY A 292 32.00 21.17 13.31
N SER A 293 32.54 20.28 12.48
CA SER A 293 32.28 20.27 11.04
C SER A 293 31.68 18.94 10.59
N ASP A 294 30.88 19.01 9.53
CA ASP A 294 30.44 17.84 8.77
C ASP A 294 31.12 17.92 7.41
N ASN A 295 32.23 17.21 7.26
CA ASN A 295 32.95 17.05 6.01
C ASN A 295 32.72 15.61 5.56
N ILE A 296 31.46 15.32 5.22
CA ILE A 296 30.93 13.97 5.06
C ILE A 296 30.63 13.75 3.59
N ALA A 297 31.51 12.97 3.00
CA ALA A 297 31.21 12.18 1.83
C ALA A 297 30.00 11.27 2.19
N SER A 298 28.84 11.29 1.50
CA SER A 298 27.69 10.39 1.79
C SER A 298 27.01 9.68 0.59
N ILE A 299 26.59 8.41 0.71
CA ILE A 299 25.64 7.70 -0.18
C ILE A 299 24.32 7.65 0.59
N THR A 300 23.23 8.13 0.00
CA THR A 300 22.04 8.51 0.77
C THR A 300 20.75 8.01 0.16
N GLN A 301 19.81 7.62 1.03
CA GLN A 301 18.41 7.37 0.69
C GLN A 301 17.58 8.26 1.61
N GLU A 302 16.45 8.77 1.15
CA GLU A 302 15.47 9.41 2.02
C GLU A 302 14.47 8.37 2.53
N LEU A 303 14.35 8.23 3.87
CA LEU A 303 13.31 7.43 4.52
C LEU A 303 12.40 8.32 5.36
N CYS A 304 11.10 8.06 5.33
CA CYS A 304 10.13 8.72 6.21
C CYS A 304 9.67 7.78 7.33
N GLY A 305 9.27 8.37 8.46
CA GLY A 305 8.76 7.61 9.62
C GLY A 305 9.84 6.79 10.34
N ASP A 306 9.41 5.64 10.87
CA ASP A 306 10.25 4.67 11.56
C ASP A 306 10.87 3.68 10.57
N PHE A 307 12.10 3.25 10.85
CA PHE A 307 12.86 2.39 9.94
C PHE A 307 13.78 1.44 10.69
N GLN A 308 14.19 0.37 10.00
CA GLN A 308 15.32 -0.47 10.39
C GLN A 308 16.22 -0.65 9.16
N ILE A 309 17.50 -0.32 9.28
CA ILE A 309 18.49 -0.57 8.24
C ILE A 309 19.73 -1.26 8.81
N THR A 310 20.27 -2.20 8.05
CA THR A 310 21.43 -3.02 8.37
C THR A 310 22.47 -2.85 7.27
N THR A 311 23.76 -2.91 7.61
CA THR A 311 24.86 -2.96 6.62
C THR A 311 25.98 -3.88 7.08
N GLN A 312 26.70 -4.44 6.11
CA GLN A 312 28.02 -5.03 6.34
C GLN A 312 29.11 -4.02 5.94
N VAL A 313 29.97 -3.70 6.89
CA VAL A 313 31.21 -2.99 6.63
C VAL A 313 32.21 -4.00 6.06
N ALA A 314 32.21 -4.17 4.73
CA ALA A 314 33.01 -5.20 4.07
C ALA A 314 34.53 -4.93 4.11
N SER A 315 34.96 -3.69 3.91
CA SER A 315 36.37 -3.27 4.02
C SER A 315 36.50 -1.78 4.38
N ILE A 316 37.63 -1.38 4.98
CA ILE A 316 37.98 0.02 5.25
C ILE A 316 39.50 0.18 5.11
N THR A 317 39.96 1.33 4.60
CA THR A 317 41.37 1.75 4.68
C THR A 317 41.85 1.96 6.13
N PRO A 318 43.16 1.79 6.42
CA PRO A 318 43.69 2.04 7.77
C PRO A 318 43.31 3.42 8.33
N ASN A 319 42.92 3.44 9.62
CA ASN A 319 42.42 4.61 10.35
C ASN A 319 41.08 5.20 9.86
N GLY A 320 40.44 4.62 8.84
CA GLY A 320 39.10 5.03 8.40
C GLY A 320 37.99 4.55 9.34
N TYR A 321 36.78 5.05 9.10
CA TYR A 321 35.53 4.56 9.68
C TYR A 321 34.45 4.47 8.60
N ALA A 322 33.62 3.45 8.64
CA ALA A 322 32.44 3.31 7.77
C ALA A 322 31.26 2.67 8.55
N GLY A 323 30.05 2.89 8.06
CA GLY A 323 28.83 2.45 8.73
C GLY A 323 27.61 3.28 8.36
N LEU A 324 26.62 3.31 9.24
CA LEU A 324 25.30 3.91 9.03
C LEU A 324 25.20 5.27 9.72
N MET A 325 24.51 6.21 9.08
CA MET A 325 24.11 7.49 9.67
C MET A 325 22.65 7.78 9.35
N ALA A 326 21.93 8.47 10.23
CA ALA A 326 20.66 9.10 9.91
C ALA A 326 20.75 10.60 10.25
N ARG A 327 20.16 11.45 9.40
CA ARG A 327 20.18 12.92 9.55
C ARG A 327 18.80 13.52 9.33
N GLU A 328 18.50 14.60 10.05
CA GLU A 328 17.28 15.40 9.85
C GLU A 328 17.29 16.15 8.51
N SER A 329 18.47 16.35 7.91
CA SER A 329 18.63 16.86 6.54
C SER A 329 20.05 16.65 6.01
N GLY A 330 20.22 16.79 4.69
CA GLY A 330 21.53 16.79 4.03
C GLY A 330 22.41 18.02 4.31
N ALA A 331 21.92 19.03 5.05
CA ALA A 331 22.72 20.20 5.38
C ALA A 331 23.88 19.85 6.33
N ALA A 332 25.05 20.47 6.13
CA ALA A 332 26.12 20.44 7.13
C ALA A 332 25.61 21.04 8.46
N GLY A 333 25.99 20.44 9.59
CA GLY A 333 25.50 20.86 10.91
C GLY A 333 24.10 20.34 11.28
N SER A 334 23.38 19.67 10.38
CA SER A 334 22.07 19.06 10.68
C SER A 334 22.11 18.07 11.86
N LYS A 335 20.99 17.90 12.57
CA LYS A 335 20.86 16.86 13.62
C LYS A 335 21.15 15.50 13.01
N MET A 336 21.89 14.67 13.73
CA MET A 336 22.33 13.37 13.22
C MET A 336 22.53 12.34 14.33
N ILE A 337 22.45 11.07 13.96
CA ILE A 337 23.02 9.95 14.70
C ILE A 337 23.81 9.08 13.73
N GLY A 338 24.95 8.54 14.15
CA GLY A 338 25.75 7.62 13.36
C GLY A 338 26.29 6.46 14.20
N VAL A 339 26.50 5.33 13.53
CA VAL A 339 27.13 4.13 14.09
C VAL A 339 28.11 3.56 13.08
N TYR A 340 29.37 3.45 13.47
CA TYR A 340 30.48 3.14 12.58
C TYR A 340 31.43 2.10 13.17
N SER A 341 32.06 1.34 12.29
CA SER A 341 33.15 0.42 12.56
C SER A 341 34.44 0.94 11.91
N ASN A 342 35.57 0.50 12.44
CA ASN A 342 36.90 0.61 11.83
C ASN A 342 37.59 -0.78 11.78
N HIS A 343 36.79 -1.86 11.81
CA HIS A 343 37.23 -3.26 11.94
C HIS A 343 38.03 -3.63 13.21
N SER A 344 38.28 -2.67 14.12
CA SER A 344 38.76 -2.98 15.48
C SER A 344 37.59 -3.39 16.40
N SER A 345 37.88 -3.79 17.64
CA SER A 345 36.88 -4.12 18.67
C SER A 345 36.12 -2.89 19.22
N VAL A 346 35.87 -1.87 18.40
CA VAL A 346 35.27 -0.60 18.80
C VAL A 346 34.19 -0.17 17.81
N VAL A 347 32.98 0.06 18.31
CA VAL A 347 31.93 0.80 17.61
C VAL A 347 32.01 2.28 17.99
N ARG A 348 32.19 3.15 17.01
CA ARG A 348 32.09 4.62 17.16
C ARG A 348 30.64 5.01 16.93
N MET A 349 30.04 5.69 17.90
CA MET A 349 28.73 6.32 17.78
C MET A 349 28.90 7.83 17.74
N GLU A 350 28.17 8.50 16.85
CA GLU A 350 28.08 9.96 16.83
C GLU A 350 26.64 10.40 17.05
N SER A 351 26.44 11.56 17.67
CA SER A 351 25.12 12.22 17.67
C SER A 351 25.23 13.74 17.75
N ARG A 352 24.27 14.44 17.14
CA ARG A 352 24.06 15.89 17.28
C ARG A 352 22.57 16.14 17.50
N SER A 353 22.21 16.68 18.65
CA SER A 353 20.82 16.97 19.05
C SER A 353 20.35 18.40 18.72
N VAL A 354 21.28 19.30 18.44
CA VAL A 354 21.00 20.71 18.11
C VAL A 354 21.68 21.06 16.79
N THR A 355 20.93 21.57 15.82
CA THR A 355 21.45 21.99 14.51
C THR A 355 22.57 23.03 14.68
N ASN A 356 23.67 22.85 13.97
CA ASN A 356 24.95 23.58 14.08
C ASN A 356 25.67 23.44 15.43
N GLY A 357 25.19 22.60 16.35
CA GLY A 357 25.90 22.23 17.57
C GLY A 357 27.07 21.26 17.31
N PRO A 358 27.95 21.03 18.31
CA PRO A 358 28.99 20.01 18.23
C PRO A 358 28.39 18.60 18.21
N LYS A 359 29.07 17.67 17.52
CA LYS A 359 28.78 16.22 17.63
C LYS A 359 29.37 15.67 18.93
N ALA A 360 28.57 14.92 19.67
CA ALA A 360 29.06 13.96 20.65
C ALA A 360 29.66 12.76 19.90
N MET A 361 30.76 12.20 20.42
CA MET A 361 31.42 11.02 19.88
C MET A 361 31.69 10.04 21.02
N ASN A 362 31.06 8.87 20.96
CA ASN A 362 31.15 7.82 21.98
C ASN A 362 31.79 6.56 21.38
N PHE A 363 32.60 5.85 22.16
CA PHE A 363 33.33 4.66 21.71
C PHE A 363 32.99 3.46 22.60
N PHE A 364 32.39 2.43 22.02
CA PHE A 364 31.93 1.25 22.74
C PHE A 364 32.80 0.03 22.39
N GLN A 365 33.39 -0.60 23.39
CA GLN A 365 34.15 -1.84 23.22
C GLN A 365 33.18 -2.99 22.85
N LYS A 366 33.25 -3.45 21.60
CA LYS A 366 32.37 -4.48 21.01
C LYS A 366 33.21 -5.32 20.05
N PRO A 367 33.38 -6.64 20.26
CA PRO A 367 34.27 -7.47 19.43
C PRO A 367 33.70 -7.69 18.02
N ALA A 368 34.57 -7.70 17.01
CA ALA A 368 34.23 -8.02 15.61
C ALA A 368 32.96 -7.31 15.05
N PRO A 369 32.85 -5.96 15.11
CA PRO A 369 31.69 -5.22 14.60
C PRO A 369 31.76 -5.06 13.08
N TYR A 370 31.59 -6.17 12.35
CA TYR A 370 31.56 -6.18 10.88
C TYR A 370 30.19 -5.79 10.31
N TRP A 371 29.12 -6.04 11.07
CA TRP A 371 27.76 -5.66 10.72
C TRP A 371 27.23 -4.63 11.70
N LEU A 372 26.49 -3.66 11.19
CA LEU A 372 25.90 -2.56 11.96
C LEU A 372 24.42 -2.44 11.61
N LYS A 373 23.59 -2.07 12.59
CA LYS A 373 22.15 -1.86 12.39
C LYS A 373 21.68 -0.62 13.16
N LEU A 374 20.88 0.20 12.50
CA LEU A 374 20.25 1.40 13.05
C LEU A 374 18.73 1.26 12.92
N VAL A 375 18.02 1.51 14.01
CA VAL A 375 16.55 1.45 14.09
C VAL A 375 16.02 2.77 14.65
N ARG A 376 14.96 3.33 14.07
CA ARG A 376 14.19 4.45 14.63
C ARG A 376 12.82 3.96 15.11
N GLN A 377 12.41 4.42 16.29
CA GLN A 377 11.06 4.28 16.83
C GLN A 377 10.62 5.63 17.44
N GLY A 378 9.82 6.39 16.71
CA GLY A 378 9.48 7.79 16.99
C GLY A 378 10.72 8.69 17.05
N ASN A 379 11.07 9.12 18.27
CA ASN A 379 12.27 9.93 18.54
C ASN A 379 13.41 9.13 19.21
N TRP A 380 13.26 7.81 19.36
CA TRP A 380 14.33 6.93 19.83
C TRP A 380 15.06 6.29 18.67
N PHE A 381 16.39 6.33 18.73
CA PHE A 381 17.27 5.62 17.81
C PHE A 381 18.06 4.56 18.56
N TYR A 382 18.01 3.32 18.07
CA TYR A 382 18.68 2.16 18.65
C TYR A 382 19.79 1.68 17.71
N THR A 383 20.97 1.48 18.26
CA THR A 383 22.16 1.02 17.52
C THR A 383 22.53 -0.39 17.95
N TYR A 384 22.86 -1.23 16.98
CA TYR A 384 23.27 -2.62 17.19
C TYR A 384 24.48 -2.95 16.32
N TYR A 385 25.22 -3.99 16.71
CA TYR A 385 26.30 -4.58 15.93
C TYR A 385 26.14 -6.10 15.84
N SER A 386 26.78 -6.72 14.85
CA SER A 386 26.93 -8.17 14.77
C SER A 386 28.28 -8.54 14.13
N PHE A 387 28.75 -9.75 14.42
CA PHE A 387 29.90 -10.36 13.75
C PHE A 387 29.49 -11.25 12.56
N ASN A 388 28.20 -11.65 12.47
CA ASN A 388 27.72 -12.61 11.47
C ASN A 388 26.49 -12.15 10.66
N GLY A 389 25.97 -10.94 10.89
CA GLY A 389 24.81 -10.41 10.17
C GLY A 389 23.46 -11.02 10.54
N VAL A 390 23.43 -11.99 11.45
CA VAL A 390 22.20 -12.66 11.92
C VAL A 390 21.85 -12.21 13.34
N ASN A 391 22.79 -12.35 14.28
CA ASN A 391 22.56 -12.09 15.69
C ASN A 391 23.03 -10.67 16.05
N PHE A 392 22.09 -9.72 16.16
CA PHE A 392 22.39 -8.32 16.48
C PHE A 392 22.37 -8.04 17.98
N SER A 393 23.54 -7.66 18.51
CA SER A 393 23.72 -7.25 19.90
C SER A 393 23.59 -5.73 20.04
N PHE A 394 22.87 -5.28 21.07
CA PHE A 394 22.67 -3.86 21.36
C PHE A 394 23.97 -3.12 21.67
N VAL A 395 24.11 -1.91 21.15
CA VAL A 395 25.22 -0.98 21.43
C VAL A 395 24.75 0.09 22.40
N THR A 396 23.84 0.97 21.97
CA THR A 396 23.23 2.04 22.78
C THR A 396 21.92 2.55 22.14
N ALA A 397 21.12 3.28 22.91
CA ALA A 397 19.94 4.01 22.44
C ALA A 397 20.09 5.50 22.73
N GLN A 398 19.56 6.34 21.85
CA GLN A 398 19.63 7.79 21.92
C GLN A 398 18.25 8.38 21.64
N TYR A 399 17.74 9.20 22.56
CA TYR A 399 16.62 10.08 22.26
C TYR A 399 17.11 11.26 21.43
N LEU A 400 16.52 11.48 20.27
CA LEU A 400 16.90 12.51 19.31
C LEU A 400 15.67 12.95 18.52
N SER A 401 15.13 14.13 18.84
CA SER A 401 13.99 14.69 18.12
C SER A 401 14.41 15.16 16.73
N MET A 402 13.96 14.45 15.69
CA MET A 402 14.04 14.85 14.29
C MET A 402 12.63 14.99 13.72
N ASN A 403 12.37 16.06 12.97
CA ASN A 403 11.09 16.31 12.32
C ASN A 403 10.77 15.24 11.24
N ALA A 404 9.57 15.27 10.61
CA ALA A 404 9.14 14.23 9.63
C ALA A 404 8.23 14.74 8.48
N TRP A 405 8.77 14.91 7.24
CA TRP A 405 8.29 15.18 5.81
C TRP A 405 7.94 16.56 5.09
N LYS A 406 8.76 17.05 4.13
CA LYS A 406 8.23 17.98 3.08
C LYS A 406 8.95 17.90 1.73
N SER A 407 8.16 17.90 0.66
CA SER A 407 8.58 17.73 -0.74
C SER A 407 8.90 19.05 -1.47
N VAL A 408 9.87 18.98 -2.39
CA VAL A 408 10.02 19.71 -3.68
C VAL A 408 11.25 19.11 -4.41
N TRP A 409 11.32 19.28 -5.74
CA TRP A 409 12.22 18.55 -6.67
C TRP A 409 13.66 19.19 -6.80
N PRO A 410 14.57 18.69 -7.67
CA PRO A 410 16.07 18.70 -7.51
C PRO A 410 16.75 20.09 -7.66
N PRO A 411 18.08 20.27 -7.36
CA PRO A 411 19.14 19.24 -7.49
C PRO A 411 20.35 19.20 -6.50
N SER A 412 21.17 18.16 -6.72
CA SER A 412 22.66 18.12 -6.68
C SER A 412 23.42 17.51 -5.46
N ALA A 413 23.98 16.32 -5.70
CA ALA A 413 25.43 16.04 -5.84
C ALA A 413 26.29 15.44 -4.69
N ILE A 414 26.58 14.14 -4.85
CA ILE A 414 27.84 13.33 -4.78
C ILE A 414 28.92 13.67 -3.72
N SER A 415 29.48 12.82 -2.79
CA SER A 415 29.23 11.52 -2.05
C SER A 415 30.53 11.02 -1.32
N ARG A 416 30.72 10.02 -0.41
CA ARG A 416 30.33 8.59 -0.20
C ARG A 416 30.48 8.10 1.29
N ALA A 417 29.39 7.65 1.93
CA ALA A 417 29.25 6.99 3.27
C ALA A 417 27.75 6.69 3.53
N GLN A 418 27.35 5.48 3.96
CA GLN A 418 25.92 5.15 4.02
C GLN A 418 25.15 5.99 5.06
N GLN A 419 24.29 6.88 4.58
CA GLN A 419 23.67 7.92 5.38
C GLN A 419 22.25 8.22 4.89
N LEU A 420 21.29 7.83 5.70
CA LEU A 420 19.89 8.10 5.50
C LEU A 420 19.61 9.58 5.76
N ARG A 421 18.91 10.23 4.82
CA ARG A 421 18.13 11.42 5.14
C ARG A 421 16.81 10.98 5.74
N LEU A 422 16.36 11.69 6.76
CA LEU A 422 15.01 11.58 7.29
C LEU A 422 14.24 12.82 6.87
N CYS A 423 13.04 12.60 6.32
CA CYS A 423 12.15 13.64 5.84
C CYS A 423 11.84 14.68 6.97
N SER A 424 11.45 15.95 6.72
CA SER A 424 11.09 16.93 7.80
C SER A 424 9.83 17.81 7.55
N ALA A 425 8.82 17.84 8.44
CA ALA A 425 7.49 18.49 8.20
C ALA A 425 6.86 19.33 9.33
N MET A 426 5.73 19.94 8.91
CA MET A 426 4.54 20.46 9.60
C MET A 426 4.83 21.43 10.75
#